data_AF-A0AAV6VFL4-F1
#
_entry.id   AF-A0AAV6VFL4-F1
#
_cell.length_a   1.000
_cell.length_b   1.000
_cell.length_c   1.000
_cell.angle_alpha   90.00
_cell.angle_beta   90.00
_cell.angle_gamma   90.00
#
_symmetry.space_group_name_H-M   'P 1'
#
loop_
_entity.id
_entity.type
_entity.pdbx_description
1 polymer ?
#
loop_
_entity_poly.entity_id
_entity_poly.type
_entity_poly.pdbx_seq_one_letter_code
_entity_poly.pdbx_strand_id
1 'polypeptide(L)'
;MFCLLVVDLILLMKIKLTKTNFSLHICQDIGKIFSSYESVAFAAAVYIIGALKGLLWNYQFWYLQDLGASQTLLGVTAAVQCIVVEVPFFFFTGWFIKKLGYFYCLTCVFIAFTLRFGFYVLLQDPWFVLPIEVLHGVTFAVFYSSMTGYASNCAPRVRKLL
;
A
#
# COMPACT_ATOMS: atom_id res chain seq x y z
N MET A 1 -8.69 -2.16 22.12
CA MET A 1 -9.21 -1.55 20.87
C MET A 1 -9.94 -0.24 21.13
N PHE A 2 -10.99 -0.20 21.97
CA PHE A 2 -11.69 1.06 22.31
C PHE A 2 -10.78 2.18 22.86
N CYS A 3 -9.83 1.85 23.75
CA CYS A 3 -8.89 2.85 24.29
C CYS A 3 -8.01 3.47 23.19
N LEU A 4 -7.53 2.67 22.23
CA LEU A 4 -6.74 3.17 21.09
C LEU A 4 -7.56 4.10 20.21
N LEU A 5 -8.82 3.75 19.94
CA LEU A 5 -9.74 4.59 19.18
C LEU A 5 -9.99 5.94 19.87
N VAL A 6 -10.16 5.95 21.19
CA VAL A 6 -10.34 7.19 21.96
C VAL A 6 -9.08 8.05 21.90
N VAL A 7 -7.90 7.46 22.02
CA VAL A 7 -6.62 8.17 21.89
C VAL A 7 -6.46 8.78 20.50
N ASP A 8 -6.72 8.01 19.44
CA ASP A 8 -6.67 8.49 18.05
C ASP A 8 -7.63 9.67 17.83
N LEU A 9 -8.84 9.58 18.37
CA LEU A 9 -9.86 10.62 18.21
C LEU A 9 -9.47 11.92 18.93
N ILE A 10 -8.86 11.81 20.12
CA ILE A 10 -8.31 12.95 20.86
C ILE A 10 -7.14 13.57 20.08
N LEU A 11 -6.27 12.77 19.47
CA LEU A 11 -5.15 13.25 18.66
C LEU A 11 -5.63 13.97 17.40
N LEU A 12 -6.63 13.42 16.71
CA LEU A 12 -7.23 14.04 15.51
C LEU A 12 -7.87 15.39 15.82
N MET A 13 -8.52 15.55 16.98
CA MET A 13 -9.06 16.85 17.40
C MET A 13 -7.98 17.90 17.68
N LYS A 14 -6.76 17.48 18.02
CA LYS A 14 -5.61 18.38 18.26
C LYS A 14 -4.86 18.74 16.99
N ILE A 15 -5.01 17.98 15.91
CA ILE A 15 -4.37 18.29 14.62
C ILE A 15 -5.07 19.51 14.00
N LYS A 16 -4.31 20.60 13.84
CA LYS A 16 -4.73 21.72 12.98
C LYS A 16 -4.76 21.24 11.54
N LEU A 17 -5.94 20.88 11.06
CA LEU A 17 -6.17 20.65 9.64
C LEU A 17 -5.91 21.96 8.90
N THR A 18 -4.88 21.97 8.05
CA THR A 18 -4.66 23.08 7.12
C THR A 18 -5.85 23.11 6.19
N LYS A 19 -6.70 24.14 6.29
CA LYS A 19 -7.79 24.35 5.35
C LYS A 19 -7.20 24.61 3.97
N THR A 20 -7.23 23.61 3.11
CA THR A 20 -6.98 23.77 1.68
C THR A 20 -8.18 24.47 1.06
N ASN A 21 -7.94 25.54 0.29
CA ASN A 21 -8.99 26.18 -0.49
C ASN A 21 -9.47 25.18 -1.55
N PHE A 22 -10.71 24.72 -1.41
CA PHE A 22 -11.33 23.82 -2.38
C PHE A 22 -11.55 24.55 -3.71
N SER A 23 -11.19 23.89 -4.82
CA SER A 23 -11.54 24.37 -6.15
C SER A 23 -13.05 24.31 -6.35
N LEU A 24 -13.65 25.37 -6.91
CA LEU A 24 -15.06 25.41 -7.28
C LEU A 24 -15.40 24.47 -8.47
N HIS A 25 -14.38 23.90 -9.13
CA HIS A 25 -14.53 23.08 -10.34
C HIS A 25 -13.93 21.66 -10.19
N ILE A 26 -14.24 20.97 -9.09
CA ILE A 26 -13.75 19.61 -8.78
C ILE A 26 -13.85 18.64 -9.98
N CYS A 27 -15.01 18.58 -10.64
CA CYS A 27 -15.21 17.65 -11.75
C CYS A 27 -14.31 17.95 -12.96
N GLN A 28 -14.05 19.23 -13.24
CA GLN A 28 -13.16 19.62 -14.35
C GLN A 28 -11.69 19.34 -13.99
N ASP A 29 -11.31 19.53 -12.72
CA ASP A 29 -9.95 19.26 -12.25
C ASP A 29 -9.65 17.76 -12.22
N ILE A 30 -10.61 16.92 -11.84
CA ILE A 30 -10.51 15.46 -11.97
C ILE A 30 -10.38 15.06 -13.45
N GLY A 31 -11.23 15.62 -14.33
CA GLY A 31 -11.17 15.36 -15.77
C GLY A 31 -9.81 15.70 -16.37
N LYS A 32 -9.16 16.79 -15.92
CA LYS A 32 -7.80 17.17 -16.36
C LYS A 32 -6.73 16.18 -15.90
N ILE A 33 -6.83 15.64 -14.68
CA ILE A 33 -5.87 14.64 -14.17
C ILE A 33 -5.91 13.37 -15.02
N PHE A 34 -7.12 12.92 -15.38
CA PHE A 34 -7.34 11.74 -16.23
C PHE A 34 -7.18 12.02 -17.73
N SER A 35 -6.90 13.26 -18.13
CA SER A 35 -6.64 13.59 -19.53
C SER A 35 -5.26 13.14 -20.01
N SER A 36 -4.33 12.85 -19.10
CA SER A 36 -3.01 12.32 -19.44
C SER A 36 -3.03 10.79 -19.51
N TYR A 37 -2.48 10.22 -20.58
CA TYR A 37 -2.35 8.77 -20.76
C TYR A 37 -1.54 8.13 -19.62
N GLU A 38 -0.54 8.84 -19.07
CA GLU A 38 0.30 8.37 -17.97
C GLU A 38 -0.50 8.19 -16.68
N SER A 39 -1.36 9.15 -16.35
CA SER A 39 -2.23 9.09 -15.17
C SER A 39 -3.26 7.97 -15.27
N VAL A 40 -3.83 7.75 -16.46
CA VAL A 40 -4.79 6.66 -16.70
C VAL A 40 -4.09 5.31 -16.54
N ALA A 41 -2.90 5.13 -17.14
CA ALA A 41 -2.12 3.92 -17.02
C ALA A 41 -1.71 3.63 -15.56
N PHE A 42 -1.29 4.67 -14.83
CA PHE A 42 -0.95 4.56 -13.41
C PHE A 42 -2.17 4.18 -12.56
N ALA A 43 -3.32 4.81 -12.79
CA ALA A 43 -4.55 4.49 -12.08
C ALA A 43 -5.03 3.07 -12.35
N ALA A 44 -4.96 2.60 -13.60
CA ALA A 44 -5.27 1.23 -13.97
C ALA A 44 -4.33 0.22 -13.28
N ALA A 45 -3.02 0.51 -13.25
CA ALA A 45 -2.04 -0.31 -12.54
C ALA A 45 -2.34 -0.42 -11.04
N VAL A 46 -2.63 0.72 -10.40
CA VAL A 46 -3.01 0.78 -8.98
C VAL A 46 -4.29 -0.01 -8.71
N TYR A 47 -5.28 0.07 -9.60
CA TYR A 47 -6.52 -0.69 -9.47
C TYR A 47 -6.28 -2.20 -9.50
N ILE A 48 -5.48 -2.69 -10.46
CA ILE A 48 -5.15 -4.11 -10.59
C ILE A 48 -4.40 -4.58 -9.34
N ILE A 49 -3.39 -3.84 -8.87
CA ILE A 49 -2.66 -4.16 -7.65
C ILE A 49 -3.59 -4.18 -6.43
N GLY A 50 -4.52 -3.22 -6.35
CA GLY A 50 -5.54 -3.16 -5.30
C GLY A 50 -6.40 -4.42 -5.26
N ALA A 51 -6.81 -4.93 -6.42
CA ALA A 51 -7.56 -6.18 -6.53
C ALA A 51 -6.73 -7.40 -6.07
N LEU A 52 -5.48 -7.52 -6.51
CA LEU A 52 -4.57 -8.59 -6.09
C LEU A 52 -4.31 -8.56 -4.58
N LYS A 53 -4.11 -7.37 -4.01
CA LYS A 53 -3.96 -7.16 -2.58
C LYS A 53 -5.22 -7.55 -1.82
N GLY A 54 -6.40 -7.22 -2.35
CA GLY A 54 -7.69 -7.62 -1.79
C GLY A 54 -7.84 -9.13 -1.68
N LEU A 55 -7.38 -9.88 -2.69
CA LEU A 55 -7.36 -11.35 -2.64
C LEU A 55 -6.46 -11.84 -1.50
N LEU A 56 -5.22 -11.37 -1.40
CA LEU A 56 -4.33 -11.78 -0.31
C LEU A 56 -4.91 -11.46 1.07
N TRP A 57 -5.42 -10.24 1.25
CA TRP A 57 -5.86 -9.79 2.57
C TRP A 57 -7.03 -10.62 3.12
N ASN A 58 -7.91 -11.11 2.23
CA ASN A 58 -9.05 -11.94 2.63
C ASN A 58 -8.69 -13.43 2.70
N TYR A 59 -7.91 -13.95 1.76
CA TYR A 59 -7.73 -15.40 1.59
C TYR A 59 -6.40 -15.94 2.13
N GLN A 60 -5.40 -15.10 2.43
CA GLN A 60 -4.09 -15.60 2.88
C GLN A 60 -4.19 -16.44 4.16
N PHE A 61 -4.90 -15.96 5.19
CA PHE A 61 -5.00 -16.71 6.44
C PHE A 61 -5.85 -17.97 6.30
N TRP A 62 -6.89 -17.93 5.47
CA TRP A 62 -7.69 -19.11 5.13
C TRP A 62 -6.82 -20.17 4.45
N TYR A 63 -6.04 -19.77 3.45
CA TYR A 63 -5.11 -20.67 2.75
C TYR A 63 -4.09 -21.31 3.69
N LEU A 64 -3.50 -20.53 4.60
CA LEU A 64 -2.56 -21.07 5.60
C LEU A 64 -3.23 -22.05 6.56
N GLN A 65 -4.48 -21.78 6.97
CA GLN A 65 -5.26 -22.71 7.80
C GLN A 65 -5.52 -24.03 7.07
N ASP A 66 -5.85 -23.98 5.78
CA ASP A 66 -6.05 -25.18 4.95
C ASP A 66 -4.77 -26.01 4.81
N LEU A 67 -3.59 -25.38 4.84
CA LEU A 67 -2.27 -26.05 4.92
C LEU A 67 -1.91 -26.58 6.32
N GLY A 68 -2.78 -26.40 7.32
CA GLY A 68 -2.56 -26.86 8.69
C GLY A 68 -1.78 -25.87 9.58
N ALA A 69 -1.71 -24.59 9.21
CA ALA A 69 -1.10 -23.56 10.05
C ALA A 69 -1.86 -23.41 11.39
N SER A 70 -1.10 -23.35 12.48
CA SER A 70 -1.65 -23.05 13.80
C SER A 70 -2.09 -21.60 13.92
N GLN A 71 -3.05 -21.32 14.80
CA GLN A 71 -3.51 -19.95 15.07
C GLN A 71 -2.38 -19.03 15.55
N THR A 72 -1.39 -19.58 16.26
CA THR A 72 -0.20 -18.85 16.67
C THR A 72 0.67 -18.46 15.48
N LEU A 73 0.86 -19.35 14.49
CA LEU A 73 1.61 -19.04 13.27
C LEU A 73 0.94 -17.93 12.45
N LEU A 74 -0.39 -17.91 12.36
CA LEU A 74 -1.11 -16.82 11.68
C LEU A 74 -0.86 -15.47 12.37
N GLY A 75 -0.93 -15.44 13.70
CA GLY A 75 -0.63 -14.24 14.49
C GLY A 75 0.82 -13.79 14.34
N VAL A 76 1.78 -14.71 14.34
CA VAL A 76 3.20 -14.41 14.11
C VAL A 76 3.40 -13.88 12.69
N THR A 77 2.75 -14.46 11.69
CA THR A 77 2.80 -13.98 10.30
C THR A 77 2.34 -12.53 10.20
N ALA A 78 1.21 -12.20 10.83
CA ALA A 78 0.70 -10.82 10.89
C ALA A 78 1.66 -9.87 11.63
N ALA A 79 2.25 -10.31 12.75
CA ALA A 79 3.21 -9.51 13.50
C ALA A 79 4.50 -9.24 12.69
N VAL A 80 5.00 -10.24 11.98
CA VAL A 80 6.18 -10.11 11.10
C VAL A 80 5.88 -9.16 9.95
N GLN A 81 4.74 -9.31 9.28
CA GLN A 81 4.29 -8.39 8.22
C GLN A 81 4.32 -6.94 8.70
N CYS A 82 3.63 -6.63 9.81
CA CYS A 82 3.48 -5.26 10.27
C CYS A 82 4.76 -4.68 10.87
N ILE A 83 5.40 -5.40 11.79
CA ILE A 83 6.48 -4.84 12.62
C ILE A 83 7.84 -5.00 11.94
N VAL A 84 8.13 -6.20 11.44
CA VAL A 84 9.45 -6.55 10.92
C VAL A 84 9.61 -6.13 9.47
N VAL A 85 8.52 -6.11 8.70
CA VAL A 85 8.58 -5.84 7.26
C VAL A 85 8.07 -4.45 6.91
N GLU A 86 6.79 -4.14 7.18
CA GLU A 86 6.18 -2.87 6.76
C GLU A 86 6.90 -1.66 7.34
N VAL A 87 7.09 -1.60 8.66
CA VAL A 87 7.72 -0.46 9.36
C VAL A 87 9.08 -0.10 8.77
N PRO A 88 10.09 -1.00 8.72
CA PRO A 88 11.38 -0.65 8.14
C PRO A 88 11.28 -0.31 6.65
N PHE A 89 10.48 -1.05 5.87
CA PHE A 89 10.31 -0.74 4.46
C PHE A 89 9.77 0.68 4.24
N PHE A 90 8.81 1.15 5.04
CA PHE A 90 8.30 2.52 4.98
C PHE A 90 9.39 3.59 5.15
N PHE A 91 10.41 3.36 5.99
CA PHE A 91 11.55 4.28 6.08
C PHE A 91 12.38 4.33 4.79
N PHE A 92 12.47 3.21 4.07
CA PHE A 92 13.23 3.12 2.82
C PHE A 92 12.41 3.50 1.57
N THR A 93 11.08 3.56 1.60
CA THR A 93 10.25 3.85 0.41
C THR A 93 10.62 5.18 -0.25
N GLY A 94 10.94 6.20 0.53
CA GLY A 94 11.38 7.50 0.02
C GLY A 94 12.65 7.40 -0.83
N TRP A 95 13.58 6.52 -0.46
CA TRP A 95 14.79 6.26 -1.25
C TRP A 95 14.46 5.53 -2.55
N PHE A 96 13.60 4.50 -2.51
CA PHE A 96 13.17 3.77 -3.70
C PHE A 96 12.47 4.69 -4.70
N ILE A 97 11.52 5.50 -4.24
CA ILE A 97 10.76 6.42 -5.10
C ILE A 97 11.69 7.47 -5.71
N LYS A 98 12.61 8.04 -4.92
CA LYS A 98 13.57 9.04 -5.43
C LYS A 98 14.52 8.46 -6.48
N LYS A 99 14.91 7.19 -6.33
CA LYS A 99 15.91 6.54 -7.20
C LYS A 99 15.29 5.93 -8.46
N LEU A 100 14.14 5.28 -8.34
CA LEU A 100 13.49 4.53 -9.43
C LEU A 100 12.35 5.32 -10.09
N GLY A 101 11.70 6.22 -9.37
CA GLY A 101 10.48 6.89 -9.82
C GLY A 101 9.23 6.02 -9.65
N TYR A 102 8.06 6.66 -9.71
CA TYR A 102 6.77 6.05 -9.37
C TYR A 102 6.39 4.86 -10.27
N PHE A 103 6.62 4.94 -11.58
CA PHE A 103 6.25 3.89 -12.53
C PHE A 103 7.09 2.61 -12.33
N TYR A 104 8.41 2.74 -12.18
CA TYR A 104 9.27 1.60 -11.92
C TYR A 104 8.99 0.98 -10.55
N CYS A 105 8.65 1.78 -9.53
CA CYS A 105 8.20 1.26 -8.25
C CYS A 105 6.94 0.40 -8.39
N LEU A 106 5.95 0.82 -9.19
CA LEU A 106 4.77 -0.01 -9.50
C LEU A 106 5.13 -1.32 -10.21
N THR A 107 6.07 -1.27 -11.17
CA THR A 107 6.56 -2.49 -11.84
C THR A 107 7.21 -3.45 -10.84
N CYS A 108 8.02 -2.95 -9.91
CA CYS A 108 8.59 -3.76 -8.83
C CYS A 108 7.50 -4.39 -7.94
N VAL A 109 6.41 -3.65 -7.66
CA VAL A 109 5.27 -4.18 -6.92
C VAL A 109 4.60 -5.33 -7.67
N PHE A 110 4.37 -5.20 -8.99
CA PHE A 110 3.84 -6.30 -9.80
C PHE A 110 4.73 -7.55 -9.76
N ILE A 111 6.05 -7.37 -9.94
CA ILE A 111 7.01 -8.48 -9.85
C ILE A 111 6.95 -9.14 -8.47
N ALA A 112 6.88 -8.35 -7.39
CA ALA A 112 6.76 -8.85 -6.04
C ALA A 112 5.44 -9.64 -5.84
N PHE A 113 4.32 -9.20 -6.41
CA PHE A 113 3.08 -9.98 -6.41
C PHE A 113 3.23 -11.30 -7.17
N THR A 114 3.82 -11.29 -8.37
CA THR A 114 4.05 -12.51 -9.15
C THR A 114 4.89 -13.52 -8.37
N LEU A 115 6.02 -13.08 -7.79
CA LEU A 115 6.87 -13.93 -6.96
C LEU A 115 6.11 -14.45 -5.74
N ARG A 116 5.35 -13.58 -5.07
CA ARG A 116 4.58 -13.95 -3.89
C ARG A 116 3.56 -15.04 -4.23
N PHE A 117 2.71 -14.83 -5.24
CA PHE A 117 1.77 -15.86 -5.70
C PHE A 117 2.49 -17.15 -6.13
N GLY A 118 3.63 -17.05 -6.82
CA GLY A 118 4.43 -18.20 -7.20
C GLY A 118 4.93 -19.00 -5.99
N PHE A 119 5.41 -18.32 -4.94
CA PHE A 119 5.82 -18.98 -3.71
C PHE A 119 4.64 -19.58 -2.94
N TYR A 120 3.48 -18.92 -2.94
CA TYR A 120 2.25 -19.48 -2.36
C TYR A 120 1.83 -20.79 -3.06
N VAL A 121 1.98 -20.90 -4.38
CA VAL A 121 1.68 -22.15 -5.11
C VAL A 121 2.63 -23.30 -4.71
N LEU A 122 3.90 -22.99 -4.41
CA LEU A 122 4.91 -23.98 -4.02
C LEU A 122 4.93 -24.24 -2.51
N LEU A 123 4.09 -23.56 -1.74
CA LEU A 123 4.07 -23.63 -0.29
C LEU A 123 3.45 -24.95 0.16
N GLN A 124 4.26 -25.80 0.81
CA GLN A 124 3.80 -27.05 1.42
C GLN A 124 3.82 -26.97 2.94
N ASP A 125 4.91 -26.49 3.52
CA ASP A 125 5.02 -26.24 4.96
C ASP A 125 4.65 -24.78 5.27
N PRO A 126 3.63 -24.54 6.12
CA PRO A 126 3.14 -23.19 6.42
C PRO A 126 4.18 -22.29 7.08
N TRP A 127 5.25 -22.81 7.70
CA TRP A 127 6.30 -21.98 8.31
C TRP A 127 7.10 -21.16 7.28
N PHE A 128 7.18 -21.63 6.03
CA PHE A 128 7.84 -20.88 4.96
C PHE A 128 7.06 -19.63 4.52
N VAL A 129 5.87 -19.37 5.07
CA VAL A 129 5.19 -18.10 4.85
C VAL A 129 6.01 -16.91 5.36
N LEU A 130 6.73 -17.06 6.48
CA LEU A 130 7.48 -15.97 7.11
C LEU A 130 8.52 -15.31 6.19
N PRO A 131 9.40 -16.05 5.50
CA PRO A 131 10.31 -15.45 4.52
C PRO A 131 9.58 -14.91 3.27
N ILE A 132 8.46 -15.51 2.86
CA ILE A 132 7.64 -14.99 1.75
C ILE A 132 7.08 -13.61 2.11
N GLU A 133 6.73 -13.39 3.39
CA GLU A 133 6.23 -12.12 3.88
C GLU A 133 7.25 -10.97 3.80
N VAL A 134 8.53 -11.21 3.52
CA VAL A 134 9.48 -10.12 3.23
C VAL A 134 9.04 -9.33 1.99
N LEU A 135 8.44 -10.01 0.99
CA LEU A 135 7.89 -9.35 -0.19
C LEU A 135 6.72 -8.41 0.15
N HIS A 136 6.10 -8.59 1.31
CA HIS A 136 5.03 -7.73 1.80
C HIS A 136 5.45 -6.27 1.92
N GLY A 137 6.71 -6.01 2.27
CA GLY A 137 7.23 -4.65 2.38
C GLY A 137 7.18 -3.90 1.05
N VAL A 138 7.46 -4.60 -0.04
CA VAL A 138 7.33 -4.03 -1.39
C VAL A 138 5.86 -3.89 -1.76
N THR A 139 5.07 -4.96 -1.63
CA THR A 139 3.66 -4.96 -2.05
C THR A 139 2.76 -4.05 -1.22
N PHE A 140 3.19 -3.68 -0.01
CA PHE A 140 2.48 -2.78 0.89
C PHE A 140 3.15 -1.40 0.95
N ALA A 141 4.33 -1.28 1.53
CA ALA A 141 4.92 0.03 1.83
C ALA A 141 5.28 0.79 0.56
N VAL A 142 5.98 0.16 -0.39
CA VAL A 142 6.35 0.80 -1.67
C VAL A 142 5.11 1.12 -2.50
N PHE A 143 4.13 0.22 -2.54
CA PHE A 143 2.86 0.44 -3.23
C PHE A 143 2.12 1.67 -2.69
N TYR A 144 1.81 1.71 -1.38
CA TYR A 144 1.05 2.82 -0.79
C TYR A 144 1.79 4.14 -0.89
N SER A 145 3.11 4.14 -0.67
CA SER A 145 3.93 5.35 -0.80
C SER A 145 3.96 5.87 -2.23
N SER A 146 4.06 4.96 -3.22
CA SER A 146 4.07 5.35 -4.64
C SER A 146 2.71 5.85 -5.10
N MET A 147 1.63 5.17 -4.70
CA MET A 147 0.25 5.56 -5.02
C MET A 147 -0.09 6.95 -4.48
N THR A 148 0.15 7.16 -3.18
CA THR A 148 -0.14 8.45 -2.52
C THR A 148 0.78 9.56 -2.99
N GLY A 149 2.07 9.27 -3.18
CA GLY A 149 3.04 10.24 -3.68
C GLY A 149 2.75 10.68 -5.12
N TYR A 150 2.40 9.75 -6.01
CA TYR A 150 2.00 10.07 -7.38
C TYR A 150 0.72 10.89 -7.41
N ALA A 151 -0.31 10.48 -6.64
CA ALA A 151 -1.56 11.23 -6.53
C ALA A 151 -1.34 12.67 -6.02
N SER A 152 -0.46 12.86 -5.03
CA SER A 152 -0.09 14.19 -4.53
C SER A 152 0.64 15.03 -5.58
N ASN A 153 1.44 14.42 -6.46
CA ASN A 153 2.14 15.14 -7.53
C ASN A 153 1.22 15.52 -8.69
N CYS A 154 0.23 14.69 -8.99
CA CYS A 154 -0.77 14.96 -10.03
C CYS A 154 -1.86 15.93 -9.55
N ALA A 155 -2.04 16.10 -8.25
CA ALA A 155 -3.02 17.02 -7.70
C ALA A 155 -2.72 18.46 -8.15
N PRO A 156 -3.71 19.21 -8.65
CA PRO A 156 -3.52 20.60 -9.05
C PRO A 156 -3.01 21.40 -7.84
N ARG A 157 -1.85 22.06 -8.01
CA ARG A 157 -1.29 22.93 -6.98
C ARG A 157 -2.29 24.07 -6.73
N VAL A 158 -2.99 24.02 -5.60
CA VAL A 158 -3.65 25.19 -5.05
C VAL A 158 -2.53 26.18 -4.75
N ARG A 159 -2.35 27.17 -5.63
CA ARG A 159 -1.36 28.24 -5.48
C ARG A 159 -1.52 28.79 -4.06
N LYS A 160 -0.49 28.65 -3.22
CA LYS A 160 -0.35 29.46 -2.02
C LYS A 160 -0.26 30.91 -2.52
N LEU A 161 -1.41 31.57 -2.65
CA LEU A 161 -1.45 33.01 -2.70
C LEU A 161 -1.06 33.45 -1.29
N LEU A 162 0.14 34.03 -1.23
CA LEU A 162 0.78 34.81 -0.16
C LEU A 162 0.07 34.84 1.19
#